data_AF-A0A821ZSQ8-F1
#
_entry.id   AF-A0A821ZSQ8-F1
#
_cell.length_a   1.000
_cell.length_b   1.000
_cell.length_c   1.000
_cell.angle_alpha   90.00
_cell.angle_beta   90.00
_cell.angle_gamma   90.00
#
_symmetry.space_group_name_H-M   'P 1'
#
loop_
_entity.id
_entity.type
_entity.pdbx_description
1 polymer ?
#
loop_
_entity_poly.entity_id
_entity_poly.type
_entity_poly.pdbx_seq_one_letter_code
_entity_poly.pdbx_strand_id
1 'polypeptide(L)'
;MDGQDQGYGQGMPPPPPSHYNPMMSLGALPPPPPLSLSSSDVKYNLYDTSINESKPFNDLNGMLQQIMSIVDQSLDEAQARKHAFNQSRLKPAFFQVLCEIKEKTAINTRNLPDEEPPDSQLMRLDNMLIAEGIAGPERTGGSSSARSANAAASINDDSALEHGDYRAKLTQIRQLYHSELEKYEQACNDFTSHVINLLREQSRARPISPREIDR
;
A
#
# COMPACT_ATOMS: atom_id res chain seq x y z
N MET A 1 -66.19 21.51 -0.53
CA MET A 1 -66.23 20.77 -1.80
C MET A 1 -64.85 20.88 -2.39
N ASP A 2 -64.01 19.89 -2.10
CA ASP A 2 -63.74 18.73 -3.01
C ASP A 2 -62.73 19.20 -4.07
N GLY A 3 -61.53 18.66 -4.22
CA GLY A 3 -61.00 17.33 -3.92
C GLY A 3 -60.32 16.79 -5.20
N GLN A 4 -59.23 16.03 -5.02
CA GLN A 4 -58.53 15.15 -5.99
C GLN A 4 -57.48 15.84 -6.88
N ASP A 5 -56.17 15.65 -6.68
CA ASP A 5 -55.34 14.42 -6.70
C ASP A 5 -55.35 13.71 -8.07
N GLN A 6 -54.26 13.92 -8.84
CA GLN A 6 -53.83 13.01 -9.90
C GLN A 6 -52.30 12.98 -9.93
N GLY A 7 -51.75 11.89 -9.37
CA GLY A 7 -50.41 11.39 -9.71
C GLY A 7 -50.40 10.62 -11.04
N TYR A 8 -49.31 9.86 -11.23
CA TYR A 8 -48.94 9.02 -12.39
C TYR A 8 -48.29 9.79 -13.56
N GLY A 9 -47.09 9.47 -14.05
CA GLY A 9 -46.15 8.42 -13.71
C GLY A 9 -44.87 8.60 -14.55
N GLN A 10 -43.71 8.41 -13.93
CA GLN A 10 -42.44 8.28 -14.63
C GLN A 10 -42.43 6.96 -15.43
N GLY A 11 -42.33 7.06 -16.75
CA GLY A 11 -42.03 5.92 -17.62
C GLY A 11 -40.52 5.65 -17.66
N MET A 12 -40.09 4.56 -17.02
CA MET A 12 -38.76 3.98 -17.23
C MET A 12 -38.61 3.48 -18.68
N PRO A 13 -37.47 3.69 -19.35
CA PRO A 13 -37.23 3.10 -20.67
C PRO A 13 -37.05 1.56 -20.58
N PRO A 14 -37.43 0.80 -21.62
CA PRO A 14 -37.33 -0.65 -21.63
C PRO A 14 -35.87 -1.14 -21.71
N PRO A 15 -35.55 -2.33 -21.16
CA PRO A 15 -34.22 -2.92 -21.25
C PRO A 15 -33.89 -3.39 -22.70
N PRO A 16 -32.60 -3.42 -23.08
CA PRO A 16 -32.17 -3.88 -24.40
C PRO A 16 -32.40 -5.40 -24.58
N PRO A 17 -32.56 -5.88 -25.83
CA PRO A 17 -32.86 -7.28 -26.11
C PRO A 17 -31.67 -8.19 -25.78
N SER A 18 -31.94 -9.24 -25.02
CA SER A 18 -31.01 -10.35 -24.80
C SER A 18 -30.78 -11.10 -26.11
N HIS A 19 -29.62 -10.87 -26.74
CA HIS A 19 -29.11 -11.78 -27.76
C HIS A 19 -28.78 -13.12 -27.09
N TYR A 20 -29.67 -14.09 -27.24
CA TYR A 20 -29.39 -15.49 -26.99
C TYR A 20 -28.33 -15.95 -28.00
N ASN A 21 -27.09 -16.09 -27.54
CA ASN A 21 -26.09 -16.86 -28.27
C ASN A 21 -26.45 -18.35 -28.14
N PRO A 22 -26.72 -19.09 -29.22
CA PRO A 22 -26.91 -20.52 -29.15
C PRO A 22 -25.57 -21.16 -28.78
N MET A 23 -25.59 -21.95 -27.72
CA MET A 23 -24.58 -22.90 -27.29
C MET A 23 -23.89 -23.56 -28.51
N MET A 24 -22.64 -23.18 -28.78
CA MET A 24 -21.80 -23.99 -29.66
C MET A 24 -21.39 -25.23 -28.87
N SER A 25 -22.00 -26.34 -29.27
CA SER A 25 -21.63 -27.71 -28.92
C SER A 25 -20.12 -27.88 -29.07
N LEU A 26 -19.38 -27.90 -27.95
CA LEU A 26 -17.99 -28.33 -27.91
C LEU A 26 -17.99 -29.83 -28.18
N GLY A 27 -17.75 -30.19 -29.45
CA GLY A 27 -17.44 -31.56 -29.84
C GLY A 27 -16.29 -32.08 -28.99
N ALA A 28 -16.49 -33.28 -28.42
CA ALA A 28 -15.48 -33.98 -27.66
C ALA A 28 -14.20 -34.16 -28.50
N LEU A 29 -13.08 -33.66 -27.99
CA LEU A 29 -11.75 -34.02 -28.50
C LEU A 29 -11.56 -35.54 -28.30
N PRO A 30 -11.11 -36.30 -29.32
CA PRO A 30 -10.70 -37.69 -29.11
C PRO A 30 -9.47 -37.75 -28.19
N PRO A 31 -9.36 -38.75 -27.29
CA PRO A 31 -8.20 -38.91 -26.45
C PRO A 31 -6.95 -39.22 -27.28
N PRO A 32 -5.75 -38.74 -26.88
CA PRO A 32 -4.51 -39.04 -27.58
C PRO A 32 -4.19 -40.55 -27.49
N PRO A 33 -3.56 -41.14 -28.53
CA PRO A 33 -3.15 -42.55 -28.50
C PRO A 33 -2.05 -42.76 -27.45
N PRO A 34 -1.99 -43.93 -26.77
CA PRO A 34 -0.91 -44.24 -25.85
C PRO A 34 0.40 -44.37 -26.63
N LEU A 35 1.41 -43.59 -26.22
CA LEU A 35 2.77 -43.75 -26.73
C LEU A 35 3.28 -45.14 -26.36
N SER A 36 3.55 -45.97 -27.38
CA SER A 36 4.28 -47.21 -27.20
C SER A 36 5.73 -46.88 -26.83
N LEU A 37 6.17 -47.32 -25.64
CA LEU A 37 7.59 -47.42 -25.34
C LEU A 37 8.17 -48.54 -26.22
N SER A 38 8.79 -48.15 -27.33
CA SER A 38 9.68 -49.02 -28.09
C SER A 38 10.98 -49.13 -27.30
N SER A 39 11.18 -50.30 -26.68
CA SER A 39 12.45 -50.72 -26.12
C SER A 39 13.46 -50.87 -27.25
N SER A 40 14.49 -50.02 -27.27
CA SER A 40 15.65 -50.18 -28.13
C SER A 40 16.90 -49.88 -27.30
N ASP A 41 17.67 -50.94 -27.06
CA ASP A 41 18.99 -50.94 -26.46
C ASP A 41 19.92 -49.90 -27.10
N VAL A 42 20.40 -48.95 -26.30
CA VAL A 42 21.61 -48.19 -26.63
C VAL A 42 22.50 -48.15 -25.39
N LYS A 43 23.46 -49.09 -25.35
CA LYS A 43 24.61 -49.06 -24.45
C LYS A 43 25.56 -47.94 -24.90
N TYR A 44 25.54 -46.82 -24.18
CA TYR A 44 26.73 -46.00 -23.98
C TYR A 44 26.95 -45.84 -22.47
N ASN A 45 27.91 -46.58 -21.93
CA ASN A 45 28.50 -46.28 -20.63
C ASN A 45 29.79 -45.50 -20.89
N LEU A 46 29.88 -44.23 -20.50
CA LEU A 46 31.15 -43.63 -20.04
C LEU A 46 31.01 -42.27 -19.35
N TYR A 47 30.20 -42.14 -18.29
CA TYR A 47 30.56 -41.29 -17.14
C TYR A 47 29.79 -41.79 -15.92
N ASP A 48 30.50 -42.49 -15.05
CA ASP A 48 30.11 -42.72 -13.67
C ASP A 48 30.06 -41.35 -12.97
N THR A 49 28.86 -40.78 -12.88
CA THR A 49 28.54 -39.73 -11.91
C THR A 49 27.64 -40.35 -10.85
N SER A 50 28.22 -41.21 -10.05
CA SER A 50 27.75 -41.53 -8.71
C SER A 50 27.85 -40.31 -7.80
N ILE A 51 27.05 -39.27 -8.07
CA ILE A 51 26.67 -38.27 -7.06
C ILE A 51 25.15 -38.18 -7.04
N ASN A 52 24.58 -39.13 -6.30
CA ASN A 52 23.48 -38.93 -5.38
C ASN A 52 22.24 -38.21 -5.98
N GLU A 53 21.57 -38.89 -6.90
CA GLU A 53 20.13 -38.77 -7.04
C GLU A 53 19.52 -38.95 -5.64
N SER A 54 18.74 -37.96 -5.19
CA SER A 54 18.06 -37.86 -3.88
C SER A 54 18.86 -37.32 -2.68
N LYS A 55 19.68 -36.28 -2.84
CA LYS A 55 19.88 -35.37 -1.69
C LYS A 55 18.61 -34.50 -1.55
N PRO A 56 17.80 -34.70 -0.50
CA PRO A 56 16.55 -33.98 -0.39
C PRO A 56 16.87 -32.49 -0.33
N PHE A 57 16.07 -31.68 -1.02
CA PHE A 57 15.96 -30.22 -0.88
C PHE A 57 15.76 -29.71 0.56
N ASN A 58 15.87 -30.59 1.56
CA ASN A 58 15.66 -30.38 2.99
C ASN A 58 16.96 -30.27 3.80
N ASP A 59 18.14 -30.50 3.20
CA ASP A 59 19.43 -30.33 3.91
C ASP A 59 19.89 -28.86 3.87
N LEU A 60 20.16 -28.29 5.04
CA LEU A 60 20.51 -26.87 5.24
C LEU A 60 21.75 -26.47 4.43
N ASN A 61 22.75 -27.35 4.35
CA ASN A 61 23.98 -27.11 3.59
C ASN A 61 23.72 -27.07 2.08
N GLY A 62 22.84 -27.92 1.56
CA GLY A 62 22.43 -27.90 0.16
C GLY A 62 21.69 -26.62 -0.20
N MET A 63 20.80 -26.17 0.69
CA MET A 63 20.04 -24.93 0.51
C MET A 63 20.94 -23.69 0.51
N LEU A 64 21.92 -23.63 1.42
CA LEU A 64 22.92 -22.55 1.45
C LEU A 64 23.75 -22.50 0.17
N GLN A 65 24.25 -23.66 -0.29
CA GLN A 65 25.01 -23.73 -1.55
C GLN A 65 24.17 -23.30 -2.75
N GLN A 66 22.89 -23.64 -2.76
CA GLN A 66 21.95 -23.25 -3.81
C GLN A 66 21.71 -21.74 -3.86
N ILE A 67 21.59 -21.08 -2.70
CA ILE A 67 21.46 -19.63 -2.60
C ILE A 67 22.75 -18.95 -3.03
N MET A 68 23.91 -19.45 -2.58
CA MET A 68 25.21 -18.86 -2.88
C MET A 68 25.57 -18.92 -4.37
N SER A 69 25.15 -19.99 -5.05
CA SER A 69 25.40 -20.20 -6.48
C SER A 69 24.35 -19.59 -7.40
N ILE A 70 23.38 -18.82 -6.89
CA ILE A 70 22.27 -18.29 -7.70
C ILE A 70 22.71 -17.25 -8.74
N VAL A 71 23.84 -16.59 -8.50
CA VAL A 71 24.40 -15.57 -9.39
C VAL A 71 24.98 -16.19 -10.66
N ASP A 72 25.39 -17.47 -10.61
CA ASP A 72 26.03 -18.18 -11.73
C ASP A 72 25.03 -18.96 -12.60
N GLN A 73 23.72 -18.83 -12.31
CA GLN A 73 22.66 -19.59 -12.97
C GLN A 73 21.97 -18.78 -14.06
N SER A 74 21.38 -19.49 -15.02
CA SER A 74 20.44 -18.90 -15.97
C SER A 74 19.19 -18.34 -15.23
N LEU A 75 18.51 -17.37 -15.84
CA LEU A 75 17.32 -16.74 -15.25
C LEU A 75 16.23 -17.75 -14.88
N ASP A 76 15.96 -18.70 -15.78
CA ASP A 76 14.92 -19.72 -15.59
C ASP A 76 15.28 -20.69 -14.46
N GLU A 77 16.55 -21.10 -14.37
CA GLU A 77 17.02 -21.91 -13.26
C GLU A 77 16.92 -21.17 -11.93
N ALA A 78 17.38 -19.91 -11.88
CA ALA A 78 17.31 -19.10 -10.67
C ALA A 78 15.86 -18.91 -10.20
N GLN A 79 14.90 -18.75 -11.14
CA GLN A 79 13.48 -18.67 -10.81
C GLN A 79 12.93 -19.98 -10.24
N ALA A 80 13.26 -21.13 -10.85
CA ALA A 80 12.85 -22.44 -10.35
C ALA A 80 13.39 -22.70 -8.94
N ARG A 81 14.67 -22.36 -8.70
CA ARG A 81 15.30 -22.50 -7.38
C ARG A 81 14.73 -21.53 -6.35
N LYS A 82 14.46 -20.28 -6.72
CA LYS A 82 13.74 -19.30 -5.88
C LYS A 82 12.38 -19.84 -5.46
N HIS A 83 11.62 -20.42 -6.38
CA HIS A 83 10.32 -21.01 -6.10
C HIS A 83 10.43 -22.20 -5.14
N ALA A 84 11.35 -23.14 -5.41
CA ALA A 84 11.61 -24.28 -4.52
C ALA A 84 12.03 -23.84 -3.11
N PHE A 85 12.90 -22.84 -3.00
CA PHE A 85 13.28 -22.25 -1.70
C PHE A 85 12.09 -21.61 -1.00
N ASN A 86 11.26 -20.86 -1.73
CA ASN A 86 10.08 -20.22 -1.15
C ASN A 86 9.05 -21.22 -0.58
N GLN A 87 9.04 -22.46 -1.11
CA GLN A 87 8.22 -23.56 -0.62
C GLN A 87 8.89 -24.39 0.49
N SER A 88 10.17 -24.16 0.78
CA SER A 88 10.92 -24.88 1.81
C SER A 88 10.45 -24.53 3.23
N ARG A 89 10.40 -25.55 4.09
CA ARG A 89 10.12 -25.38 5.54
C ARG A 89 11.22 -24.61 6.28
N LEU A 90 12.42 -24.52 5.71
CA LEU A 90 13.55 -23.80 6.31
C LEU A 90 13.52 -22.29 6.03
N LYS A 91 12.71 -21.83 5.07
CA LYS A 91 12.61 -20.40 4.71
C LYS A 91 12.45 -19.48 5.94
N PRO A 92 11.55 -19.74 6.91
CA PRO A 92 11.39 -18.87 8.08
C PRO A 92 12.67 -18.77 8.92
N ALA A 93 13.39 -19.88 9.11
CA ALA A 93 14.64 -19.90 9.88
C ALA A 93 15.77 -19.13 9.17
N PHE A 94 15.89 -19.29 7.85
CA PHE A 94 16.84 -18.52 7.04
C PHE A 94 16.53 -17.02 7.09
N PHE A 95 15.25 -16.64 6.96
CA PHE A 95 14.85 -15.23 7.01
C PHE A 95 15.16 -14.61 8.37
N GLN A 96 14.92 -15.34 9.46
CA GLN A 96 15.26 -14.89 10.81
C GLN A 96 16.76 -14.60 10.95
N VAL A 97 17.62 -15.56 10.60
CA VAL A 97 19.08 -15.39 10.69
C VAL A 97 19.59 -14.27 9.79
N LEU A 98 19.07 -14.16 8.57
CA LEU A 98 19.45 -13.09 7.64
C LEU A 98 18.99 -11.71 8.15
N CYS A 99 17.81 -11.60 8.75
CA CYS A 99 17.36 -10.39 9.43
C CYS A 99 18.29 -10.02 10.59
N GLU A 100 18.68 -10.99 11.43
CA GLU A 100 19.60 -10.77 12.55
C GLU A 100 21.00 -10.35 12.09
N ILE A 101 21.54 -10.99 11.06
CA ILE A 101 22.83 -10.61 10.45
C ILE A 101 22.73 -9.20 9.89
N LYS A 102 21.65 -8.89 9.16
CA LYS A 102 21.41 -7.56 8.60
C LYS A 102 21.35 -6.50 9.69
N GLU A 103 20.61 -6.74 10.78
CA GLU A 103 20.52 -5.80 11.91
C GLU A 103 21.89 -5.57 12.58
N LYS A 104 22.67 -6.62 12.79
CA LYS A 104 24.00 -6.53 13.43
C LYS A 104 25.07 -5.91 12.54
N THR A 105 24.91 -6.03 11.22
CA THR A 105 25.92 -5.58 10.23
C THR A 105 25.55 -4.23 9.60
N ALA A 106 24.28 -3.80 9.69
CA ALA A 106 23.80 -2.49 9.25
C ALA A 106 24.27 -1.39 10.20
N ILE A 107 25.60 -1.20 10.26
CA ILE A 107 26.20 0.06 10.66
C ILE A 107 25.94 1.04 9.51
N ASN A 108 25.41 2.23 9.82
CA ASN A 108 25.41 3.44 8.97
C ASN A 108 24.13 3.87 8.19
N THR A 109 22.95 3.90 8.80
CA THR A 109 21.90 4.86 8.35
C THR A 109 21.30 5.71 9.47
N ARG A 110 21.66 5.46 10.73
CA ARG A 110 21.22 6.25 11.89
C ARG A 110 22.43 6.82 12.61
N ASN A 111 22.89 7.96 12.11
CA ASN A 111 23.42 9.04 12.92
C ASN A 111 23.27 10.30 12.07
N LEU A 112 22.04 10.77 11.90
CA LEU A 112 21.81 12.20 11.97
C LEU A 112 21.50 12.49 13.44
N PRO A 113 22.50 12.78 14.29
CA PRO A 113 22.27 13.86 15.21
C PRO A 113 22.18 15.10 14.33
N ASP A 114 21.07 15.79 14.33
CA ASP A 114 21.11 17.21 14.62
C ASP A 114 19.70 17.70 14.87
N GLU A 115 19.51 18.00 16.15
CA GLU A 115 18.52 18.91 16.69
C GLU A 115 18.76 20.29 16.05
N GLU A 116 18.36 20.42 14.78
CA GLU A 116 18.27 21.72 14.12
C GLU A 116 17.21 22.52 14.87
N PRO A 117 17.56 23.70 15.43
CA PRO A 117 16.61 24.51 16.16
C PRO A 117 15.41 24.82 15.24
N PRO A 118 14.17 24.80 15.76
CA PRO A 118 12.98 25.04 14.95
C PRO A 118 13.12 26.38 14.22
N ASP A 119 12.83 26.39 12.93
CA ASP A 119 12.95 27.57 12.10
C ASP A 119 12.14 28.75 12.69
N SER A 120 12.85 29.83 13.04
CA SER A 120 12.27 31.04 13.61
C SER A 120 11.18 31.67 12.73
N GLN A 121 11.26 31.54 11.40
CA GLN A 121 10.24 32.04 10.48
C GLN A 121 8.97 31.20 10.53
N LEU A 122 9.13 29.87 10.58
CA LEU A 122 8.02 28.93 10.71
C LEU A 122 7.26 29.13 12.03
N MET A 123 7.99 29.32 13.14
CA MET A 123 7.38 29.63 14.44
C MET A 123 6.62 30.96 14.41
N ARG A 124 7.15 31.98 13.72
CA ARG A 124 6.46 33.27 13.57
C ARG A 124 5.16 33.12 12.76
N LEU A 125 5.18 32.29 11.73
CA LEU A 125 3.99 31.99 10.91
C LEU A 125 2.93 31.24 11.72
N ASP A 126 3.32 30.23 12.50
CA ASP A 126 2.41 29.49 13.37
C ASP A 126 1.68 30.40 14.36
N ASN A 127 2.43 31.28 15.04
CA ASN A 127 1.86 32.28 15.95
C ASN A 127 0.88 33.23 15.23
N MET A 128 1.16 33.60 13.99
CA MET A 128 0.26 34.44 13.17
C MET A 128 -1.03 33.69 12.81
N LEU A 129 -0.92 32.42 12.40
CA LEU A 129 -2.09 31.60 12.08
C LEU A 129 -2.98 31.34 13.30
N ILE A 130 -2.38 31.13 14.48
CA ILE A 130 -3.11 30.99 15.74
C ILE A 130 -3.82 32.29 16.10
N ALA A 131 -3.15 33.44 16.00
CA ALA A 131 -3.73 34.74 16.32
C ALA A 131 -4.94 35.09 15.44
N GLU A 132 -4.90 34.74 14.15
CA GLU A 132 -6.01 34.92 13.21
C GLU A 132 -7.10 33.84 13.33
N GLY A 133 -6.92 32.85 14.23
CA GLY A 133 -7.82 31.72 14.42
C GLY A 133 -7.91 30.81 13.19
N ILE A 134 -6.82 30.71 12.42
CA ILE A 134 -6.68 29.83 11.25
C ILE A 134 -6.13 28.46 11.66
N ALA A 135 -5.18 28.41 12.60
CA ALA A 135 -4.63 27.19 13.18
C ALA A 135 -4.92 27.11 14.69
N GLY A 136 -4.99 25.90 15.26
CA GLY A 136 -5.20 25.66 16.69
C GLY A 136 -6.18 24.53 17.02
N PRO A 137 -6.31 24.13 18.30
CA PRO A 137 -7.05 22.94 18.76
C PRO A 137 -8.57 23.00 18.61
N GLU A 138 -9.11 24.01 17.92
CA GLU A 138 -10.54 24.29 17.76
C GLU A 138 -11.31 23.29 16.87
N ARG A 139 -10.76 22.09 16.62
CA ARG A 139 -11.41 21.04 15.82
C ARG A 139 -11.27 19.61 16.31
N THR A 140 -11.05 19.38 17.61
CA THR A 140 -11.44 18.10 18.23
C THR A 140 -12.86 18.25 18.80
N GLY A 141 -13.87 17.89 18.01
CA GLY A 141 -15.26 17.81 18.45
C GLY A 141 -16.14 18.98 18.02
N GLY A 142 -17.19 18.67 17.25
CA GLY A 142 -18.08 19.65 16.64
C GLY A 142 -18.79 20.60 17.62
N SER A 143 -19.25 21.72 17.05
CA SER A 143 -20.25 22.66 17.60
C SER A 143 -19.77 23.87 18.42
N SER A 144 -18.55 24.40 18.20
CA SER A 144 -18.08 25.64 18.85
C SER A 144 -18.09 26.91 17.98
N SER A 145 -18.34 26.83 16.66
CA SER A 145 -18.42 28.02 15.79
C SER A 145 -19.55 29.00 16.15
N ALA A 146 -20.45 28.63 17.07
CA ALA A 146 -21.52 29.51 17.55
C ALA A 146 -21.14 30.38 18.77
N ARG A 147 -20.00 30.13 19.44
CA ARG A 147 -19.69 30.77 20.73
C ARG A 147 -18.84 32.04 20.59
N SER A 148 -17.85 32.04 19.70
CA SER A 148 -17.03 33.24 19.45
C SER A 148 -17.72 34.30 18.59
N ALA A 149 -18.86 33.99 17.97
CA ALA A 149 -19.63 34.97 17.22
C ALA A 149 -20.44 35.94 18.12
N ASN A 150 -20.77 35.54 19.35
CA ASN A 150 -21.60 36.35 20.25
C ASN A 150 -20.83 37.22 21.25
N ALA A 151 -19.52 37.02 21.41
CA ALA A 151 -18.70 37.86 22.30
C ALA A 151 -18.31 39.22 21.67
N ALA A 152 -18.50 39.37 20.35
CA ALA A 152 -18.17 40.60 19.61
C ALA A 152 -19.37 41.52 19.35
N ALA A 153 -20.55 41.23 19.92
CA ALA A 153 -21.78 41.99 19.67
C ALA A 153 -21.86 43.33 20.41
N SER A 154 -20.77 43.82 21.01
CA SER A 154 -20.72 45.14 21.63
C SER A 154 -19.39 45.78 21.27
N ILE A 155 -19.39 46.59 20.20
CA ILE A 155 -18.61 47.82 19.97
C ILE A 155 -18.73 48.19 18.47
N ASN A 156 -19.38 49.34 18.22
CA ASN A 156 -19.33 50.18 17.00
C ASN A 156 -19.99 49.68 15.70
N ASP A 157 -21.18 50.21 15.45
CA ASP A 157 -22.06 49.97 14.28
C ASP A 157 -21.49 50.51 12.94
N ASP A 158 -20.47 51.39 12.97
CA ASP A 158 -19.85 51.97 11.76
C ASP A 158 -18.67 51.11 11.22
N SER A 159 -18.01 50.33 12.09
CA SER A 159 -16.99 49.34 11.68
C SER A 159 -17.59 47.97 11.34
N ALA A 160 -18.88 47.74 11.63
CA ALA A 160 -19.53 46.45 11.47
C ALA A 160 -19.78 46.06 10.01
N LEU A 161 -20.05 47.03 9.12
CA LEU A 161 -20.23 46.79 7.67
C LEU A 161 -18.90 46.63 6.93
N GLU A 162 -17.87 47.40 7.30
CA GLU A 162 -16.55 47.38 6.65
C GLU A 162 -15.77 46.09 6.93
N HIS A 163 -16.05 45.43 8.05
CA HIS A 163 -15.47 44.14 8.39
C HIS A 163 -16.28 42.93 7.90
N GLY A 164 -17.41 43.13 7.20
CA GLY A 164 -18.19 42.04 6.61
C GLY A 164 -17.38 41.21 5.61
N ASP A 165 -16.76 41.88 4.63
CA ASP A 165 -15.94 41.24 3.60
C ASP A 165 -14.63 40.67 4.16
N TYR A 166 -14.00 41.36 5.11
CA TYR A 166 -12.79 40.86 5.77
C TYR A 166 -13.09 39.60 6.60
N ARG A 167 -14.18 39.59 7.37
CA ARG A 167 -14.62 38.42 8.14
C ARG A 167 -15.04 37.26 7.23
N ALA A 168 -15.66 37.56 6.09
CA ALA A 168 -15.99 36.57 5.07
C ALA A 168 -14.72 35.95 4.47
N LYS A 169 -13.71 36.77 4.12
CA LYS A 169 -12.40 36.30 3.65
C LYS A 169 -11.67 35.46 4.69
N LEU A 170 -11.63 35.87 5.96
CA LEU A 170 -11.06 35.05 7.04
C LEU A 170 -11.78 33.71 7.17
N THR A 171 -13.11 33.69 7.03
CA THR A 171 -13.89 32.44 7.04
C THR A 171 -13.52 31.55 5.87
N GLN A 172 -13.37 32.11 4.66
CA GLN A 172 -12.94 31.36 3.48
C GLN A 172 -11.51 30.82 3.62
N ILE A 173 -10.57 31.63 4.15
CA ILE A 173 -9.18 31.22 4.38
C ILE A 173 -9.12 30.06 5.38
N ARG A 174 -9.89 30.13 6.48
CA ARG A 174 -10.00 29.02 7.45
C ARG A 174 -10.52 27.74 6.79
N GLN A 175 -11.59 27.85 6.00
CA GLN A 175 -12.17 26.70 5.31
C GLN A 175 -11.18 26.06 4.33
N LEU A 176 -10.50 26.89 3.53
CA LEU A 176 -9.50 26.43 2.57
C LEU A 176 -8.35 25.73 3.30
N TYR A 177 -7.76 26.39 4.31
CA TYR A 177 -6.66 25.85 5.10
C TYR A 177 -7.00 24.47 5.67
N HIS A 178 -8.14 24.31 6.34
CA HIS A 178 -8.52 23.02 6.90
C HIS A 178 -8.81 21.97 5.83
N SER A 179 -9.46 22.35 4.72
CA SER A 179 -9.74 21.43 3.62
C SER A 179 -8.47 20.96 2.91
N GLU A 180 -7.45 21.81 2.82
CA GLU A 180 -6.16 21.46 2.24
C GLU A 180 -5.32 20.65 3.21
N LEU A 181 -5.35 20.99 4.50
CA LEU A 181 -4.69 20.22 5.56
C LEU A 181 -5.23 18.79 5.60
N GLU A 182 -6.54 18.60 5.54
CA GLU A 182 -7.16 17.28 5.52
C GLU A 182 -6.75 16.46 4.28
N LYS A 183 -6.69 17.10 3.10
CA LYS A 183 -6.20 16.44 1.87
C LYS A 183 -4.72 16.05 1.99
N TYR A 184 -3.91 16.91 2.58
CA TYR A 184 -2.50 16.65 2.80
C TYR A 184 -2.31 15.48 3.78
N GLU A 185 -2.98 15.52 4.94
CA GLU A 185 -2.96 14.43 5.93
C GLU A 185 -3.43 13.12 5.32
N GLN A 186 -4.52 13.14 4.54
CA GLN A 186 -5.01 11.97 3.81
C GLN A 186 -3.97 11.44 2.82
N ALA A 187 -3.35 12.31 2.01
CA ALA A 187 -2.32 11.91 1.06
C ALA A 187 -1.08 11.33 1.77
N CYS A 188 -0.68 11.88 2.91
CA CYS A 188 0.40 11.35 3.74
C CYS A 188 0.04 9.97 4.32
N ASN A 189 -1.19 9.79 4.81
CA ASN A 189 -1.67 8.52 5.32
C ASN A 189 -1.73 7.46 4.20
N ASP A 190 -2.20 7.83 3.02
CA ASP A 190 -2.27 6.95 1.85
C ASP A 190 -0.87 6.57 1.36
N PHE A 191 0.04 7.54 1.27
CA PHE A 191 1.43 7.30 0.91
C PHE A 191 2.12 6.36 1.91
N THR A 192 1.99 6.65 3.22
CA THR A 192 2.56 5.82 4.28
C THR A 192 1.99 4.41 4.21
N SER A 193 0.67 4.28 4.10
CA SER A 193 0.01 2.97 3.96
C SER A 193 0.50 2.21 2.73
N HIS A 194 0.68 2.91 1.60
CA HIS A 194 1.21 2.32 0.39
C HIS A 194 2.65 1.81 0.57
N VAL A 195 3.53 2.62 1.18
CA VAL A 195 4.91 2.22 1.49
C VAL A 195 4.95 1.01 2.42
N ILE A 196 4.16 1.02 3.50
CA ILE A 196 4.06 -0.09 4.44
C ILE A 196 3.59 -1.37 3.74
N ASN A 197 2.58 -1.28 2.87
CA ASN A 197 2.09 -2.43 2.10
C ASN A 197 3.16 -2.95 1.13
N LEU A 198 3.89 -2.07 0.46
CA LEU A 198 5.01 -2.45 -0.40
C LEU A 198 6.10 -3.19 0.39
N LEU A 199 6.49 -2.67 1.57
CA LEU A 199 7.49 -3.30 2.42
C LEU A 199 7.03 -4.66 2.95
N ARG A 200 5.74 -4.80 3.30
CA ARG A 200 5.14 -6.09 3.70
C ARG A 200 5.12 -7.09 2.55
N GLU A 201 4.84 -6.68 1.32
CA GLU A 201 4.89 -7.60 0.17
C GLU A 201 6.33 -8.00 -0.14
N GLN A 202 7.27 -7.05 -0.08
CA GLN A 202 8.69 -7.32 -0.28
C GLN A 202 9.28 -8.24 0.80
N SER A 203 8.82 -8.14 2.06
CA SER A 203 9.31 -8.98 3.15
C SER A 203 8.98 -10.46 2.97
N ARG A 204 8.09 -10.82 2.04
CA ARG A 204 7.82 -12.21 1.67
C ARG A 204 8.96 -12.84 0.88
N ALA A 205 9.68 -12.03 0.10
CA ALA A 205 10.75 -12.48 -0.79
C ALA A 205 12.14 -12.01 -0.36
N ARG A 206 12.23 -11.04 0.56
CA ARG A 206 13.48 -10.46 1.04
C ARG A 206 13.54 -10.50 2.57
N PRO A 207 14.74 -10.64 3.18
CA PRO A 207 14.90 -10.53 4.64
C PRO A 207 14.69 -9.07 5.07
N ILE A 208 13.45 -8.70 5.37
CA ILE A 208 13.03 -7.41 5.92
C ILE A 208 12.34 -7.71 7.26
N SER A 209 12.81 -7.11 8.34
CA SER A 209 12.26 -7.40 9.68
C SER A 209 10.97 -6.60 9.91
N PRO A 210 9.99 -7.10 10.69
CA PRO A 210 8.79 -6.31 11.03
C PRO A 210 9.14 -4.94 11.64
N ARG A 211 10.18 -4.89 12.49
CA ARG A 211 10.69 -3.65 13.10
C ARG A 211 11.24 -2.63 12.10
N GLU A 212 11.63 -3.06 10.91
CA GLU A 212 12.11 -2.18 9.84
C GLU A 212 10.96 -1.66 8.98
N ILE A 213 9.85 -2.40 8.92
CA ILE A 213 8.63 -1.96 8.24
C ILE A 213 7.94 -0.88 9.07
N ASP A 214 7.87 -1.05 10.39
CA ASP A 214 7.18 -0.12 11.29
C ASP A 214 8.05 1.11 11.68
N ARG A 215 9.20 1.31 11.04
CA ARG A 215 10.10 2.47 11.26
C ARG A 215 9.70 3.66 10.39
#